data_AF-A0A961CAN7-F1
#
_entry.id   AF-A0A961CAN7-F1
#
_cell.length_a   1.000
_cell.length_b   1.000
_cell.length_c   1.000
_cell.angle_alpha   90.00
_cell.angle_beta   90.00
_cell.angle_gamma   90.00
#
_symmetry.space_group_name_H-M   'P 1'
#
loop_
_entity.id
_entity.type
_entity.pdbx_description
1 polymer ?
#
loop_
_entity_poly.entity_id
_entity_poly.type
_entity_poly.pdbx_seq_one_letter_code
_entity_poly.pdbx_strand_id
1 'polypeptide(L)'
;MTSTSSRDAADFWSHLAARRPRARRDLCRADVDGGSVVGGQDVGRVAAFDPVMTVLWDSLDGVTTVNDLAVDVASSLGLPIDPVREQVAWFVASLEQDGMLADVDQADVVSADPFPPIPADSCLGRRLGLGRMTMVRIERADGSFLAGSTEPEAVLSWPDHIVVDNPDDWGGETYYLRLTRGSVRAPRAQQVFDSTGQLIYVSRDVDAAMAAFHRTLAGRIDAAERV
;
A
#
# COMPACT_ATOMS: atom_id res chain seq x y z
N MET A 1 -11.92 -15.87 41.17
CA MET A 1 -12.82 -15.61 40.03
C MET A 1 -13.30 -14.18 40.16
N THR A 2 -12.58 -13.25 39.56
CA THR A 2 -12.90 -11.82 39.57
C THR A 2 -14.12 -11.58 38.70
N SER A 3 -15.21 -11.12 39.30
CA SER A 3 -16.41 -10.70 38.59
C SER A 3 -16.07 -9.40 37.85
N THR A 4 -15.62 -9.50 36.60
CA THR A 4 -15.49 -8.34 35.71
C THR A 4 -16.84 -7.63 35.69
N SER A 5 -16.88 -6.37 36.10
CA SER A 5 -18.14 -5.68 36.35
C SER A 5 -18.85 -5.47 35.01
N SER A 6 -20.19 -5.63 34.97
CA SER A 6 -20.99 -5.35 33.76
C SER A 6 -20.78 -3.94 33.19
N ARG A 7 -20.24 -3.02 34.00
CA ARG A 7 -19.92 -1.65 33.61
C ARG A 7 -18.64 -1.60 32.76
N ASP A 8 -17.65 -2.43 33.09
CA ASP A 8 -16.36 -2.48 32.39
C ASP A 8 -16.55 -3.00 30.95
N ALA A 9 -17.47 -3.95 30.77
CA ALA A 9 -17.84 -4.45 29.45
C ALA A 9 -18.55 -3.37 28.61
N ALA A 10 -19.50 -2.63 29.19
CA ALA A 10 -20.22 -1.57 28.48
C ALA A 10 -19.31 -0.42 28.04
N ASP A 11 -18.36 -0.03 28.90
CA ASP A 11 -17.37 1.00 28.59
C ASP A 11 -16.39 0.50 27.51
N PHE A 12 -15.95 -0.76 27.58
CA PHE A 12 -15.13 -1.39 26.55
C PHE A 12 -15.82 -1.38 25.17
N TRP A 13 -17.07 -1.80 25.09
CA TRP A 13 -17.83 -1.82 23.85
C TRP A 13 -18.07 -0.41 23.30
N SER A 14 -18.32 0.57 24.17
CA SER A 14 -18.51 1.96 23.77
C SER A 14 -17.22 2.56 23.19
N HIS A 15 -16.07 2.25 23.78
CA HIS A 15 -14.78 2.69 23.27
C HIS A 15 -14.47 2.05 21.91
N LEU A 16 -14.66 0.74 21.79
CA LEU A 16 -14.37 0.00 20.57
C LEU A 16 -15.29 0.41 19.40
N ALA A 17 -16.57 0.63 19.69
CA ALA A 17 -17.56 1.08 18.69
C ALA A 17 -17.19 2.44 18.06
N ALA A 18 -16.54 3.33 18.81
CA ALA A 18 -16.13 4.65 18.34
C ALA A 18 -14.77 4.65 17.61
N ARG A 19 -14.03 3.53 17.62
CA ARG A 19 -12.73 3.43 16.94
C ARG A 19 -12.90 3.52 15.43
N ARG A 20 -11.90 4.09 14.78
CA ARG A 20 -11.79 4.21 13.32
C ARG A 20 -10.59 3.39 12.84
N PRO A 21 -10.78 2.07 12.61
CA PRO A 21 -9.66 1.21 12.24
C PRO A 21 -9.13 1.60 10.85
N ARG A 22 -7.80 1.53 10.71
CA ARG A 22 -7.09 1.77 9.45
C ARG A 22 -6.20 0.57 9.16
N ALA A 23 -6.35 -0.05 7.99
CA ALA A 23 -5.43 -1.09 7.55
C ALA A 23 -4.00 -0.53 7.37
N ARG A 24 -3.00 -1.32 7.73
CA ARG A 24 -1.60 -1.01 7.43
C ARG A 24 -1.36 -1.01 5.91
N ARG A 25 -0.56 -0.05 5.44
CA ARG A 25 -0.30 0.17 4.00
C ARG A 25 0.81 -0.72 3.43
N ASP A 26 1.68 -1.22 4.29
CA ASP A 26 2.79 -2.11 3.94
C ASP A 26 2.34 -3.58 3.77
N LEU A 27 1.06 -3.86 3.98
CA LEU A 27 0.51 -5.19 3.79
C LEU A 27 0.22 -5.48 2.32
N CYS A 28 0.51 -6.72 1.93
CA CYS A 28 0.15 -7.26 0.63
C CYS A 28 -1.19 -7.99 0.72
N ARG A 29 -2.04 -7.78 -0.29
CA ARG A 29 -3.31 -8.49 -0.46
C ARG A 29 -3.31 -9.25 -1.79
N ALA A 30 -3.84 -10.47 -1.76
CA ALA A 30 -4.14 -11.26 -2.95
C ALA A 30 -5.59 -11.76 -2.89
N ASP A 31 -6.35 -11.56 -3.95
CA ASP A 31 -7.73 -12.06 -4.04
C ASP A 31 -7.75 -13.53 -4.49
N VAL A 32 -8.54 -14.36 -3.82
CA VAL A 32 -8.65 -15.81 -4.08
C VAL A 32 -10.12 -16.22 -3.92
N ASP A 33 -10.73 -16.69 -5.01
CA ASP A 33 -12.09 -17.24 -5.05
C ASP A 33 -13.17 -16.37 -4.37
N GLY A 34 -13.07 -15.04 -4.54
CA GLY A 34 -14.01 -14.08 -3.96
C GLY A 34 -13.73 -13.69 -2.51
N GLY A 35 -12.76 -14.32 -1.87
CA GLY A 35 -12.14 -13.86 -0.63
C GLY A 35 -10.79 -13.18 -0.88
N SER A 36 -10.06 -12.90 0.18
CA SER A 36 -8.71 -12.33 0.10
C SER A 36 -7.77 -12.91 1.13
N VAL A 37 -6.48 -12.94 0.80
CA VAL A 37 -5.40 -13.30 1.71
C VAL A 37 -4.54 -12.07 1.93
N VAL A 38 -4.33 -11.71 3.19
CA VAL A 38 -3.58 -10.52 3.60
C VAL A 38 -2.41 -10.91 4.49
N GLY A 39 -1.23 -10.36 4.20
CA GLY A 39 -0.01 -10.59 4.98
C GLY A 39 1.08 -9.54 4.72
N GLY A 40 2.11 -9.54 5.55
CA GLY A 40 3.25 -8.64 5.49
C GLY A 40 4.44 -9.22 6.25
N GLN A 41 5.58 -8.51 6.24
CA GLN A 41 6.80 -9.00 6.88
C GLN A 41 6.71 -8.94 8.42
N ASP A 42 5.99 -7.94 8.96
CA ASP A 42 5.94 -7.65 10.40
C ASP A 42 4.56 -7.87 11.02
N VAL A 43 3.75 -8.76 10.43
CA VAL A 43 2.46 -9.19 11.00
C VAL A 43 2.61 -10.56 11.65
N GLY A 44 1.84 -10.80 12.71
CA GLY A 44 1.91 -12.04 13.47
C GLY A 44 1.45 -13.29 12.69
N ARG A 45 0.63 -13.09 11.65
CA ARG A 45 0.13 -14.17 10.77
C ARG A 45 -0.32 -13.66 9.42
N VAL A 46 -0.51 -14.59 8.48
CA VAL A 46 -1.28 -14.37 7.26
C VAL A 46 -2.75 -14.62 7.57
N ALA A 47 -3.63 -13.68 7.22
CA ALA A 47 -5.07 -13.81 7.43
C ALA A 47 -5.76 -14.16 6.11
N ALA A 48 -6.70 -15.10 6.17
CA ALA A 48 -7.60 -15.41 5.07
C ALA A 48 -8.98 -14.84 5.40
N PHE A 49 -9.52 -14.07 4.48
CA PHE A 49 -10.80 -13.39 4.59
C PHE A 49 -11.81 -14.05 3.66
N ASP A 50 -12.98 -14.33 4.22
CA ASP A 50 -14.17 -14.64 3.42
C ASP A 50 -14.65 -13.37 2.69
N PRO A 51 -15.61 -13.49 1.75
CA PRO A 51 -16.09 -12.34 0.97
C PRO A 51 -16.62 -11.17 1.83
N VAL A 52 -17.20 -11.43 3.00
CA VAL A 52 -17.72 -10.37 3.89
C VAL A 52 -16.56 -9.66 4.57
N MET A 53 -15.59 -10.41 5.10
CA MET A 53 -14.37 -9.86 5.70
C MET A 53 -13.54 -9.08 4.68
N THR A 54 -13.54 -9.51 3.42
CA THR A 54 -12.86 -8.79 2.33
C THR A 54 -13.45 -7.40 2.12
N VAL A 55 -14.78 -7.26 2.11
CA VAL A 55 -15.45 -5.96 1.99
C VAL A 55 -15.22 -5.09 3.24
N LEU A 56 -15.27 -5.69 4.42
CA LEU A 56 -14.95 -5.00 5.67
C LEU A 56 -13.52 -4.46 5.66
N TRP A 57 -12.56 -5.27 5.19
CA TRP A 57 -11.16 -4.86 5.04
C TRP A 57 -10.99 -3.61 4.17
N ASP A 58 -11.70 -3.55 3.04
CA ASP A 58 -11.66 -2.40 2.13
C ASP A 58 -12.24 -1.11 2.74
N SER A 59 -13.00 -1.25 3.82
CA SER A 59 -13.61 -0.13 4.55
C SER A 59 -12.77 0.34 5.75
N LEU A 60 -11.61 -0.29 6.02
CA LEU A 60 -10.69 0.09 7.11
C LEU A 60 -9.76 1.24 6.67
N ASP A 61 -10.34 2.41 6.43
CA ASP A 61 -9.66 3.60 5.92
C ASP A 61 -9.22 4.60 7.01
N GLY A 62 -9.57 4.33 8.28
CA GLY A 62 -9.35 5.25 9.40
C GLY A 62 -10.37 6.39 9.49
N VAL A 63 -11.38 6.42 8.62
CA VAL A 63 -12.47 7.40 8.65
C VAL A 63 -13.71 6.79 9.26
N THR A 64 -14.05 5.57 8.85
CA THR A 64 -15.29 4.87 9.22
C THR A 64 -15.18 4.26 10.61
N THR A 65 -16.20 4.44 11.46
CA THR A 65 -16.18 3.83 12.81
C THR A 65 -16.58 2.35 12.76
N VAL A 66 -16.17 1.58 13.77
CA VAL A 66 -16.61 0.18 13.92
C VAL A 66 -18.15 0.06 13.94
N ASN A 67 -18.85 1.01 14.57
CA ASN A 67 -20.31 1.02 14.56
C ASN A 67 -20.90 1.30 13.18
N ASP A 68 -20.30 2.22 12.41
CA ASP A 68 -20.76 2.51 11.04
C ASP A 68 -20.58 1.29 10.14
N LEU A 69 -19.42 0.61 10.23
CA LEU A 69 -19.17 -0.66 9.53
C LEU A 69 -20.24 -1.71 9.87
N ALA A 70 -20.61 -1.83 11.15
CA ALA A 70 -21.63 -2.76 11.58
C ALA A 70 -23.02 -2.42 11.02
N VAL A 71 -23.37 -1.13 10.96
CA VAL A 71 -24.62 -0.66 10.35
C VAL A 71 -24.66 -0.95 8.86
N ASP A 72 -23.56 -0.73 8.15
CA ASP A 72 -23.46 -1.00 6.72
C ASP A 72 -23.59 -2.49 6.40
N VAL A 73 -22.92 -3.36 7.17
CA VAL A 73 -23.05 -4.82 7.02
C VAL A 73 -24.46 -5.29 7.36
N ALA A 74 -25.01 -4.84 8.50
CA ALA A 74 -26.34 -5.25 8.95
C ALA A 74 -27.41 -4.85 7.93
N SER A 75 -27.35 -3.62 7.41
CA SER A 75 -28.30 -3.13 6.41
C SER A 75 -28.16 -3.86 5.07
N SER A 76 -26.92 -4.11 4.61
CA SER A 76 -26.66 -4.80 3.34
C SER A 76 -27.12 -6.25 3.34
N LEU A 77 -27.02 -6.93 4.48
CA LEU A 77 -27.38 -8.34 4.63
C LEU A 77 -28.78 -8.57 5.23
N GLY A 78 -29.48 -7.50 5.64
CA GLY A 78 -30.77 -7.60 6.31
C GLY A 78 -30.70 -8.32 7.66
N LEU A 79 -29.58 -8.18 8.37
CA LEU A 79 -29.32 -8.85 9.65
C LEU A 79 -29.60 -7.91 10.84
N PRO A 80 -29.91 -8.45 12.04
CA PRO A 80 -30.00 -7.65 13.25
C PRO A 80 -28.66 -6.97 13.58
N ILE A 81 -28.70 -5.69 13.97
CA ILE A 81 -27.49 -4.89 14.19
C ILE A 81 -26.62 -5.39 15.36
N ASP A 82 -27.21 -5.83 16.45
CA ASP A 82 -26.46 -6.19 17.66
C ASP A 82 -25.47 -7.36 17.46
N PRO A 83 -25.87 -8.51 16.88
CA PRO A 83 -24.91 -9.59 16.60
C PRO A 83 -23.87 -9.20 15.53
N VAL A 84 -24.24 -8.37 14.55
CA VAL A 84 -23.29 -7.87 13.53
C VAL A 84 -22.26 -6.94 14.17
N ARG A 85 -22.68 -6.06 15.09
CA ARG A 85 -21.78 -5.17 15.82
C ARG A 85 -20.74 -5.96 16.60
N GLU A 86 -21.15 -7.02 17.29
CA GLU A 86 -20.22 -7.90 17.99
C GLU A 86 -19.24 -8.57 17.00
N GLN A 87 -19.72 -9.10 15.87
CA GLN A 87 -18.86 -9.73 14.87
C GLN A 87 -17.83 -8.78 14.26
N VAL A 88 -18.24 -7.58 13.85
CA VAL A 88 -17.32 -6.57 13.27
C VAL A 88 -16.29 -6.13 14.30
N ALA A 89 -16.70 -5.96 15.55
CA ALA A 89 -15.80 -5.65 16.64
C ALA A 89 -14.75 -6.76 16.90
N TRP A 90 -15.18 -8.02 16.94
CA TRP A 90 -14.26 -9.17 17.06
C TRP A 90 -13.29 -9.24 15.89
N PHE A 91 -13.77 -8.98 14.66
CA PHE A 91 -12.93 -8.91 13.48
C PHE A 91 -11.83 -7.85 13.63
N VAL A 92 -12.20 -6.60 13.96
CA VAL A 92 -11.24 -5.50 14.15
C VAL A 92 -10.24 -5.79 15.26
N ALA A 93 -10.69 -6.33 16.40
CA ALA A 93 -9.81 -6.73 17.49
C ALA A 93 -8.82 -7.82 17.08
N SER A 94 -9.24 -8.77 16.24
CA SER A 94 -8.34 -9.81 15.73
C SER A 94 -7.25 -9.25 14.82
N LEU A 95 -7.58 -8.29 13.96
CA LEU A 95 -6.61 -7.63 13.08
C LEU A 95 -5.61 -6.79 13.87
N GLU A 96 -6.06 -6.13 14.93
CA GLU A 96 -5.19 -5.40 15.85
C GLU A 96 -4.20 -6.35 16.55
N GLN A 97 -4.69 -7.48 17.08
CA GLN A 97 -3.85 -8.49 17.71
C GLN A 97 -2.79 -9.05 16.76
N ASP A 98 -3.11 -9.14 15.46
CA ASP A 98 -2.19 -9.61 14.43
C ASP A 98 -1.22 -8.54 13.93
N GLY A 99 -1.35 -7.30 14.41
CA GLY A 99 -0.56 -6.16 13.96
C GLY A 99 -0.89 -5.72 12.54
N MET A 100 -2.13 -5.96 12.06
CA MET A 100 -2.58 -5.61 10.70
C MET A 100 -3.21 -4.22 10.60
N LEU A 101 -3.52 -3.59 11.73
CA LEU A 101 -4.03 -2.23 11.78
C LEU A 101 -2.90 -1.24 12.08
N ALA A 102 -3.00 -0.04 11.50
CA ALA A 102 -2.11 1.05 11.82
C ALA A 102 -2.56 1.72 13.14
N ASP A 103 -1.61 2.11 13.98
CA ASP A 103 -1.91 2.92 15.16
C ASP A 103 -2.51 4.26 14.70
N VAL A 104 -3.66 4.61 15.28
CA VAL A 104 -4.42 5.82 14.92
C VAL A 104 -3.63 7.10 15.28
N ASP A 105 -2.71 7.00 16.25
CA ASP A 105 -1.84 8.09 16.70
C ASP A 105 -0.47 8.12 16.02
N GLN A 106 -0.11 7.10 15.24
CA GLN A 106 1.05 7.17 14.36
C GLN A 106 0.62 7.83 13.06
N ALA A 107 0.70 9.17 13.04
CA ALA A 107 0.83 9.90 11.78
C ALA A 107 1.87 9.16 10.92
N ASP A 108 1.51 8.82 9.68
CA ASP A 108 2.26 7.96 8.77
C ASP A 108 3.76 8.32 8.69
N VAL A 109 4.56 7.85 9.65
CA VAL A 109 5.99 7.70 9.49
C VAL A 109 6.11 6.37 8.77
N VAL A 110 5.98 6.41 7.45
CA VAL A 110 6.58 5.36 6.63
C VAL A 110 8.04 5.34 7.07
N SER A 111 8.44 4.33 7.86
CA SER A 111 9.84 4.18 8.22
C SER A 111 10.59 4.09 6.91
N ALA A 112 11.31 5.16 6.59
CA ALA A 112 12.27 5.20 5.49
C ALA A 112 13.52 4.41 5.90
N ASP A 113 13.34 3.23 6.50
CA ASP A 113 14.43 2.28 6.57
C ASP A 113 14.78 1.97 5.11
N PRO A 114 16.02 2.28 4.67
CA PRO A 114 16.44 2.00 3.31
C PRO A 114 16.43 0.50 3.11
N PHE A 115 15.32 -0.02 2.58
CA PHE A 115 15.26 -1.40 2.13
C PHE A 115 16.35 -1.58 1.08
N PRO A 116 17.11 -2.68 1.14
CA PRO A 116 18.21 -2.89 0.20
C PRO A 116 17.67 -2.84 -1.23
N PRO A 117 18.35 -2.11 -2.14
CA PRO A 117 17.88 -1.95 -3.52
C PRO A 117 17.68 -3.32 -4.18
N ILE A 118 16.61 -3.49 -4.96
CA ILE A 118 16.31 -4.74 -5.68
C ILE A 118 17.51 -5.09 -6.58
N PRO A 119 18.24 -6.19 -6.32
CA PRO A 119 19.37 -6.56 -7.16
C PRO A 119 18.88 -6.90 -8.57
N ALA A 120 19.57 -6.43 -9.60
CA ALA A 120 19.17 -6.66 -11.00
C ALA A 120 19.14 -8.15 -11.38
N ASP A 121 19.93 -8.96 -10.69
CA ASP A 121 20.02 -10.41 -10.84
C ASP A 121 19.01 -11.19 -10.00
N SER A 122 18.30 -10.55 -9.06
CA SER A 122 17.23 -11.15 -8.27
C SER A 122 16.06 -11.59 -9.16
N CYS A 123 15.21 -12.51 -8.67
CA CYS A 123 14.03 -12.95 -9.42
C CYS A 123 13.09 -11.77 -9.75
N LEU A 124 12.91 -10.87 -8.78
CA LEU A 124 12.13 -9.65 -8.96
C LEU A 124 12.81 -8.70 -9.96
N GLY A 125 14.12 -8.45 -9.82
CA GLY A 125 14.89 -7.62 -10.74
C GLY A 125 14.86 -8.13 -12.18
N ARG A 126 14.98 -9.45 -12.40
CA ARG A 126 14.84 -10.06 -13.72
C ARG A 126 13.43 -9.95 -14.28
N ARG A 127 12.41 -10.12 -13.44
CA ARG A 127 10.99 -10.01 -13.84
C ARG A 127 10.60 -8.58 -14.20
N LEU A 128 11.14 -7.62 -13.46
CA LEU A 128 11.02 -6.19 -13.75
C LEU A 128 11.84 -5.80 -14.98
N GLY A 129 12.87 -6.58 -15.36
CA GLY A 129 13.70 -6.33 -16.54
C GLY A 129 14.95 -5.51 -16.25
N LEU A 130 15.30 -5.31 -14.98
CA LEU A 130 16.44 -4.51 -14.52
C LEU A 130 17.80 -5.00 -15.07
N GLY A 131 17.90 -6.28 -15.43
CA GLY A 131 19.12 -6.90 -15.95
C GLY A 131 19.15 -7.20 -17.46
N ARG A 132 18.10 -6.89 -18.24
CA ARG A 132 17.98 -7.40 -19.64
C ARG A 132 17.48 -6.42 -20.70
N MET A 133 17.19 -5.16 -20.39
CA MET A 133 16.76 -4.17 -21.39
C MET A 133 17.44 -2.82 -21.19
N THR A 134 17.53 -2.05 -22.28
CA THR A 134 17.85 -0.61 -22.30
C THR A 134 16.81 0.15 -21.48
N MET A 135 17.00 0.15 -20.17
CA MET A 135 16.28 1.01 -19.24
C MET A 135 16.98 2.36 -19.24
N VAL A 136 16.21 3.42 -19.51
CA VAL A 136 16.70 4.78 -19.30
C VAL A 136 16.51 5.09 -17.83
N ARG A 137 17.54 5.68 -17.22
CA ARG A 137 17.62 5.91 -15.79
C ARG A 137 17.72 7.40 -15.51
N ILE A 138 17.08 7.82 -14.44
CA ILE A 138 17.35 9.07 -13.75
C ILE A 138 18.29 8.71 -12.62
N GLU A 139 19.51 9.25 -12.69
CA GLU A 139 20.53 9.10 -11.66
C GLU A 139 20.66 10.44 -10.92
N ARG A 140 20.97 10.36 -9.63
CA ARG A 140 21.30 11.52 -8.82
C ARG A 140 22.73 11.99 -9.13
N ALA A 141 23.13 13.13 -8.56
CA ALA A 141 24.49 13.67 -8.74
C ALA A 141 25.61 12.75 -8.24
N ASP A 142 25.32 11.91 -7.24
CA ASP A 142 26.24 10.91 -6.69
C ASP A 142 26.30 9.62 -7.54
N GLY A 143 25.53 9.54 -8.63
CA GLY A 143 25.40 8.37 -9.49
C GLY A 143 24.45 7.29 -8.95
N SER A 144 23.74 7.54 -7.84
CA SER A 144 22.73 6.61 -7.33
C SER A 144 21.46 6.62 -8.18
N PHE A 145 20.79 5.47 -8.27
CA PHE A 145 19.59 5.30 -9.08
C PHE A 145 18.36 5.90 -8.37
N LEU A 146 17.69 6.86 -9.02
CA LEU A 146 16.47 7.49 -8.51
C LEU A 146 15.22 6.85 -9.11
N ALA A 147 15.20 6.74 -10.43
CA ALA A 147 14.05 6.20 -11.14
C ALA A 147 14.43 5.65 -12.50
N GLY A 148 13.60 4.79 -13.07
CA GLY A 148 13.84 4.27 -14.41
C GLY A 148 12.58 3.85 -15.13
N SER A 149 12.69 3.80 -16.45
CA SER A 149 11.62 3.34 -17.33
C SER A 149 12.18 2.50 -18.47
N THR A 150 11.38 1.53 -18.92
CA THR A 150 11.62 0.83 -20.20
C THR A 150 11.25 1.67 -21.42
N GLU A 151 10.58 2.81 -21.22
CA GLU A 151 10.26 3.78 -22.26
C GLU A 151 11.11 5.04 -22.06
N PRO A 152 12.05 5.33 -22.98
CA PRO A 152 12.93 6.49 -22.89
C PRO A 152 12.20 7.81 -22.70
N GLU A 153 11.09 8.03 -23.40
CA GLU A 153 10.34 9.28 -23.36
C GLU A 153 9.83 9.60 -21.95
N ALA A 154 9.48 8.59 -21.14
CA ALA A 154 9.02 8.80 -19.77
C ALA A 154 10.11 9.35 -18.83
N VAL A 155 11.38 9.11 -19.17
CA VAL A 155 12.53 9.61 -18.42
C VAL A 155 13.04 10.91 -19.05
N LEU A 156 13.13 10.98 -20.38
CA LEU A 156 13.62 12.14 -21.12
C LEU A 156 12.68 13.34 -21.06
N SER A 157 11.39 13.14 -20.76
CA SER A 157 10.45 14.23 -20.51
C SER A 157 10.62 14.88 -19.13
N TRP A 158 11.47 14.31 -18.28
CA TRP A 158 11.77 14.89 -16.98
C TRP A 158 12.76 16.05 -17.17
N PRO A 159 12.51 17.24 -16.61
CA PRO A 159 13.41 18.37 -16.78
C PRO A 159 14.82 18.02 -16.30
N ASP A 160 15.80 18.47 -17.09
CA ASP A 160 17.21 18.14 -16.98
C ASP A 160 17.77 18.38 -15.55
N HIS A 161 18.28 17.28 -14.96
CA HIS A 161 19.24 17.24 -13.86
C HIS A 161 18.76 17.73 -12.49
N ILE A 162 18.18 16.80 -11.72
CA ILE A 162 18.15 16.96 -10.25
C ILE A 162 19.54 16.59 -9.73
N VAL A 163 20.37 17.61 -9.53
CA VAL A 163 21.57 17.54 -8.69
C VAL A 163 21.09 17.77 -7.25
N VAL A 164 20.82 16.69 -6.52
CA VAL A 164 20.59 16.80 -5.07
C VAL A 164 21.94 17.01 -4.42
N ASP A 165 22.18 18.21 -3.89
CA ASP A 165 23.32 18.48 -3.02
C ASP A 165 23.06 17.80 -1.67
N ASN A 166 23.83 16.74 -1.38
CA ASN A 166 23.89 15.95 -0.15
C ASN A 166 23.24 14.54 -0.20
N PRO A 167 23.97 13.52 -0.70
CA PRO A 167 23.47 12.16 -0.89
C PRO A 167 23.42 11.30 0.39
N ASP A 168 24.12 11.68 1.45
CA ASP A 168 24.40 10.79 2.59
C ASP A 168 23.24 10.67 3.60
N ASP A 169 22.18 11.48 3.47
CA ASP A 169 21.02 11.47 4.38
C ASP A 169 19.74 10.88 3.76
N TRP A 170 19.84 10.37 2.52
CA TRP A 170 18.69 9.91 1.74
C TRP A 170 18.73 8.40 1.55
N GLY A 171 17.99 7.65 2.36
CA GLY A 171 17.63 6.24 2.13
C GLY A 171 16.70 6.04 0.92
N GLY A 172 16.92 6.79 -0.16
CA GLY A 172 15.85 7.31 -1.01
C GLY A 172 15.11 6.25 -1.84
N GLU A 173 13.79 6.26 -1.69
CA GLU A 173 12.81 5.50 -2.47
C GLU A 173 13.10 5.60 -3.97
N THR A 174 13.10 4.46 -4.65
CA THR A 174 13.34 4.33 -6.09
C THR A 174 12.01 4.06 -6.79
N TYR A 175 11.80 4.58 -7.99
CA TYR A 175 10.54 4.31 -8.72
C TYR A 175 10.79 3.74 -10.11
N TYR A 176 9.95 2.78 -10.50
CA TYR A 176 10.10 2.06 -11.76
C TYR A 176 8.81 2.04 -12.57
N LEU A 177 8.82 2.63 -13.76
CA LEU A 177 7.74 2.51 -14.73
C LEU A 177 8.05 1.38 -15.72
N ARG A 178 7.20 0.36 -15.73
CA ARG A 178 7.23 -0.69 -16.73
C ARG A 178 6.17 -0.43 -17.78
N LEU A 179 6.62 -0.03 -18.97
CA LEU A 179 5.75 0.00 -20.15
C LEU A 179 5.88 -1.30 -20.93
N THR A 180 4.77 -2.04 -21.03
CA THR A 180 4.70 -3.25 -21.84
C THR A 180 3.91 -2.96 -23.11
N ARG A 181 4.59 -2.94 -24.25
CA ARG A 181 3.93 -2.87 -25.56
C ARG A 181 3.24 -4.21 -25.85
N GLY A 182 1.92 -4.24 -25.69
CA GLY A 182 1.08 -5.33 -26.16
C GLY A 182 0.92 -5.32 -27.68
N SER A 183 0.29 -6.35 -28.25
CA SER A 183 -0.17 -6.25 -29.64
C SER A 183 -1.24 -5.17 -29.76
N VAL A 184 -1.40 -4.54 -30.93
CA VAL A 184 -2.45 -3.52 -31.20
C VAL A 184 -3.86 -3.99 -30.80
N ARG A 185 -4.12 -5.30 -30.79
CA ARG A 185 -5.41 -5.90 -30.41
C ARG A 185 -5.59 -6.12 -28.90
N ALA A 186 -4.55 -5.95 -28.10
CA ALA A 186 -4.57 -6.20 -26.65
C ALA A 186 -3.49 -5.34 -25.96
N PRO A 187 -3.79 -4.05 -25.70
CA PRO A 187 -2.89 -3.20 -24.90
C PRO A 187 -2.70 -3.84 -23.52
N ARG A 188 -1.44 -4.02 -23.13
CA ARG A 188 -1.10 -4.60 -21.83
C ARG A 188 -1.18 -3.54 -20.75
N ALA A 189 -1.36 -3.97 -19.51
CA ALA A 189 -1.29 -3.08 -18.37
C ALA A 189 0.13 -2.55 -18.22
N GLN A 190 0.24 -1.25 -18.06
CA GLN A 190 1.39 -0.47 -17.65
C GLN A 190 1.40 -0.41 -16.13
N GLN A 191 2.60 -0.50 -15.54
CA GLN A 191 2.74 -0.70 -14.10
C GLN A 191 3.81 0.24 -13.56
N VAL A 192 3.52 0.94 -12.47
CA VAL A 192 4.50 1.70 -11.71
C VAL A 192 4.77 0.96 -10.41
N PHE A 193 6.04 0.78 -10.11
CA PHE A 193 6.53 0.15 -8.89
C PHE A 193 7.37 1.13 -8.09
N ASP A 194 7.45 0.91 -6.79
CA ASP A 194 8.41 1.59 -5.91
C ASP A 194 9.71 0.76 -5.73
N SER A 195 10.57 1.18 -4.79
CA SER A 195 11.88 0.58 -4.52
C SER A 195 11.77 -0.82 -3.95
N THR A 196 10.64 -1.14 -3.34
CA THR A 196 10.34 -2.46 -2.78
C THR A 196 9.81 -3.41 -3.85
N GLY A 197 9.43 -2.86 -5.01
CA GLY A 197 8.77 -3.59 -6.07
C GLY A 197 7.27 -3.76 -5.83
N GLN A 198 6.70 -3.02 -4.87
CA GLN A 198 5.26 -2.91 -4.69
C GLN A 198 4.66 -2.17 -5.87
N LEU A 199 3.55 -2.70 -6.40
CA LEU A 199 2.80 -2.07 -7.47
C LEU A 199 1.99 -0.89 -6.89
N ILE A 200 2.36 0.33 -7.26
CA ILE A 200 1.69 1.55 -6.76
C ILE A 200 0.68 2.13 -7.76
N TYR A 201 0.80 1.77 -9.04
CA TYR A 201 -0.15 2.20 -10.07
C TYR A 201 -0.24 1.19 -11.21
N VAL A 202 -1.44 1.00 -11.76
CA VAL A 202 -1.68 0.16 -12.93
C VAL A 202 -2.72 0.79 -13.85
N SER A 203 -2.42 0.86 -15.15
CA SER A 203 -3.36 1.35 -16.17
C SER A 203 -3.09 0.68 -17.51
N ARG A 204 -4.10 0.58 -18.39
CA ARG A 204 -3.87 0.21 -19.80
C ARG A 204 -3.54 1.41 -20.68
N ASP A 205 -3.82 2.61 -20.18
CA ASP A 205 -3.51 3.88 -20.81
C ASP A 205 -2.06 4.27 -20.48
N VAL A 206 -1.26 4.46 -21.53
CA VAL A 206 0.16 4.79 -21.44
C VAL A 206 0.34 6.20 -20.89
N ASP A 207 -0.44 7.16 -21.36
CA ASP A 207 -0.33 8.57 -20.96
C ASP A 207 -0.71 8.72 -19.49
N ALA A 208 -1.75 8.00 -19.05
CA ALA A 208 -2.15 7.96 -17.65
C ALA A 208 -1.06 7.36 -16.74
N ALA A 209 -0.38 6.29 -17.19
CA ALA A 209 0.71 5.67 -16.45
C ALA A 209 1.97 6.54 -16.38
N MET A 210 2.32 7.23 -17.47
CA MET A 210 3.39 8.21 -17.49
C MET A 210 3.08 9.37 -16.55
N ALA A 211 1.87 9.93 -16.61
CA ALA A 211 1.45 11.01 -15.73
C ALA A 211 1.43 10.58 -14.25
N ALA A 212 1.06 9.33 -13.96
CA ALA A 212 1.13 8.78 -12.60
C ALA A 212 2.58 8.67 -12.11
N PHE A 213 3.47 8.09 -12.93
CA PHE A 213 4.89 8.00 -12.64
C PHE A 213 5.51 9.38 -12.37
N HIS A 214 5.20 10.37 -13.21
CA HIS A 214 5.66 11.74 -13.05
C HIS A 214 5.15 12.41 -11.77
N ARG A 215 3.85 12.29 -11.47
CA ARG A 215 3.30 12.84 -10.22
C ARG A 215 3.95 12.20 -8.99
N THR A 216 4.18 10.89 -9.02
CA THR A 216 4.86 10.19 -7.93
C THR A 216 6.27 10.70 -7.72
N LEU A 217 7.05 10.84 -8.80
CA LEU A 217 8.40 11.39 -8.70
C LEU A 217 8.41 12.82 -8.16
N ALA A 218 7.58 13.71 -8.73
CA ALA A 218 7.50 15.11 -8.31
C ALA A 218 7.14 15.23 -6.82
N GLY A 219 6.10 14.52 -6.36
CA GLY A 219 5.67 14.59 -4.97
C GLY A 219 6.74 14.12 -3.97
N ARG A 220 7.63 13.22 -4.38
CA ARG A 220 8.71 12.71 -3.52
C ARG A 220 9.95 13.59 -3.52
N ILE A 221 10.28 14.18 -4.66
CA ILE A 221 11.33 15.19 -4.75
C ILE A 221 10.94 16.44 -3.96
N ASP A 222 9.70 16.91 -4.09
CA ASP A 222 9.21 18.08 -3.33
C ASP A 222 9.18 17.83 -1.82
N ALA A 223 8.89 16.60 -1.40
CA ALA A 223 8.98 16.21 0.00
C ALA A 223 10.43 16.20 0.48
N ALA A 224 11.37 15.93 -0.42
CA ALA A 224 12.78 15.83 -0.13
C ALA A 224 13.47 17.14 0.14
N GLU A 225 13.15 18.16 -0.66
CA GLU A 225 13.74 19.49 -0.52
C GLU A 225 13.25 20.25 0.72
N ARG A 226 12.25 19.74 1.45
CA ARG A 226 11.67 20.39 2.64
C ARG A 226 12.25 19.92 3.98
N VAL A 227 13.09 18.89 3.96
CA VAL A 227 13.77 18.33 5.15
C VAL A 227 15.14 18.98 5.28
#